data_AF-A0A3B4WNG6-F1
#
_entry.id   AF-A0A3B4WNG6-F1
#
_cell.length_a   1.000
_cell.length_b   1.000
_cell.length_c   1.000
_cell.angle_alpha   90.00
_cell.angle_beta   90.00
_cell.angle_gamma   90.00
#
_symmetry.space_group_name_H-M   'P 1'
#
loop_
_entity.id
_entity.type
_entity.pdbx_description
1 polymer ?
#
loop_
_entity_poly.entity_id
_entity_poly.type
_entity_poly.pdbx_seq_one_letter_code
_entity_poly.pdbx_strand_id
1 'polypeptide(L)'
;MDTNFTDVSWGQGFTDSSQEPVWSSTANCVVKVVLISLIMCVSLFGNVVVLLVFQRKPQLLHVANRFVLNLLLADLLQTILVMPFAIAATVPGVWPLDARLCQALVVLMHLFAFAGVNTIIVVSVDRYLAIIHPLSYPTRMTPHLGTNLIICTWVLSFLQSTPPLYGWGAIDFDRHHSVCSVVWSSSLSYSAVVSTFSFWLPVLIMLGCYWMVFRAARRQNRIPCSSEAQTLPLPLQGSSCSFCDHGFIYPQ
;
A
#
# COMPACT_ATOMS: atom_id res chain seq x y z
N MET A 1 28.42 -68.31 -26.56
CA MET A 1 29.19 -67.05 -26.55
C MET A 1 28.58 -66.23 -27.66
N ASP A 2 27.62 -65.33 -27.46
CA ASP A 2 27.19 -64.59 -26.27
C ASP A 2 25.67 -64.36 -26.28
N THR A 3 25.11 -64.18 -25.08
CA THR A 3 23.68 -64.05 -24.75
C THR A 3 23.17 -62.60 -24.81
N ASN A 4 21.83 -62.46 -24.75
CA ASN A 4 21.02 -61.33 -24.20
C ASN A 4 20.54 -60.25 -25.20
N PHE A 5 19.29 -59.75 -25.21
CA PHE A 5 18.16 -59.83 -24.27
C PHE A 5 16.87 -59.37 -25.00
N THR A 6 15.89 -60.27 -25.13
CA THR A 6 14.42 -60.08 -25.22
C THR A 6 13.78 -59.00 -26.11
N ASP A 7 12.94 -59.46 -27.04
CA ASP A 7 11.67 -58.83 -27.44
C ASP A 7 10.90 -58.31 -26.21
N VAL A 8 10.51 -57.03 -26.20
CA VAL A 8 9.40 -56.55 -25.37
C VAL A 8 8.66 -55.41 -26.08
N SER A 9 7.42 -55.68 -26.51
CA SER A 9 6.43 -54.69 -26.89
C SER A 9 5.95 -53.90 -25.67
N TRP A 10 6.01 -52.57 -25.70
CA TRP A 10 5.16 -51.72 -24.84
C TRP A 10 4.67 -50.49 -25.60
N GLY A 11 3.39 -50.54 -25.98
CA GLY A 11 2.57 -49.34 -25.97
C GLY A 11 2.34 -48.89 -24.52
N GLN A 12 1.90 -47.64 -24.39
CA GLN A 12 1.62 -46.86 -23.16
C GLN A 12 2.79 -46.01 -22.63
N GLY A 13 2.50 -44.73 -22.44
CA GLY A 13 3.19 -43.89 -21.46
C GLY A 13 3.86 -42.61 -21.96
N PHE A 14 3.23 -41.81 -22.85
CA PHE A 14 3.55 -40.38 -22.85
C PHE A 14 2.86 -39.74 -21.64
N THR A 15 3.47 -39.89 -20.46
CA THR A 15 3.12 -39.16 -19.25
C THR A 15 4.36 -38.37 -18.83
N ASP A 16 4.48 -37.15 -19.32
CA ASP A 16 4.65 -35.98 -18.43
C ASP A 16 4.48 -34.68 -19.23
N SER A 17 3.27 -34.43 -19.75
CA SER A 17 2.82 -33.05 -19.86
C SER A 17 2.17 -32.73 -18.53
N SER A 18 2.78 -31.83 -17.77
CA SER A 18 2.26 -31.19 -16.55
C SER A 18 0.96 -30.41 -16.83
N GLN A 19 -0.09 -31.13 -17.23
CA GLN A 19 -1.46 -30.65 -17.25
C GLN A 19 -1.97 -30.70 -15.82
N GLU A 20 -1.83 -29.58 -15.13
CA GLU A 20 -2.53 -29.32 -13.88
C GLU A 20 -4.01 -29.75 -14.00
N PRO A 21 -4.54 -30.53 -13.05
CA PRO A 21 -5.90 -31.06 -13.15
C PRO A 21 -6.92 -29.91 -13.18
N VAL A 22 -7.88 -29.95 -14.09
CA VAL A 22 -8.92 -28.90 -14.28
C VAL A 22 -9.66 -28.52 -12.97
N TRP A 23 -9.76 -29.46 -12.03
CA TRP A 23 -10.32 -29.24 -10.68
C TRP A 23 -9.46 -28.33 -9.80
N SER A 24 -8.12 -28.37 -9.91
CA SER A 24 -7.23 -27.45 -9.18
C SER A 24 -7.42 -26.03 -9.70
N SER A 25 -7.52 -25.85 -11.01
CA SER A 25 -7.79 -24.55 -11.63
C SER A 25 -9.13 -23.95 -11.22
N THR A 26 -10.20 -24.76 -11.17
CA THR A 26 -11.54 -24.27 -10.77
C THR A 26 -11.61 -23.93 -9.29
N ALA A 27 -11.05 -24.79 -8.42
CA ALA A 27 -10.98 -24.52 -6.99
C ALA A 27 -10.18 -23.23 -6.69
N ASN A 28 -9.04 -23.02 -7.37
CA ASN A 28 -8.24 -21.81 -7.26
C ASN A 28 -9.02 -20.56 -7.68
N CYS A 29 -9.81 -20.62 -8.76
CA CYS A 29 -10.67 -19.51 -9.19
C CYS A 29 -11.72 -19.17 -8.14
N VAL A 30 -12.45 -20.17 -7.62
CA VAL A 30 -13.48 -19.96 -6.59
C VAL A 30 -12.88 -19.34 -5.33
N VAL A 31 -11.74 -19.87 -4.86
CA VAL A 31 -11.04 -19.34 -3.69
C VAL A 31 -10.62 -17.87 -3.92
N LYS A 32 -10.04 -17.55 -5.08
CA LYS A 32 -9.65 -16.17 -5.42
C LYS A 32 -10.85 -15.22 -5.44
N VAL A 33 -11.95 -15.60 -6.11
CA VAL A 33 -13.16 -14.78 -6.20
C VAL A 33 -13.73 -14.51 -4.82
N VAL A 34 -13.84 -15.54 -3.96
CA VAL A 34 -14.36 -15.40 -2.60
C VAL A 34 -13.47 -14.48 -1.77
N LEU A 35 -12.15 -14.67 -1.82
CA LEU A 35 -11.20 -13.85 -1.06
C LEU A 35 -11.20 -12.39 -1.52
N ILE A 36 -11.12 -12.12 -2.83
CA ILE A 36 -11.12 -10.76 -3.36
C ILE A 36 -12.45 -10.06 -3.05
N SER A 37 -13.57 -10.77 -3.19
CA SER A 37 -14.90 -10.23 -2.85
C SER A 37 -15.02 -9.90 -1.36
N LEU A 38 -14.51 -10.77 -0.48
CA LEU A 38 -14.48 -10.51 0.96
C LEU A 38 -13.63 -9.27 1.28
N ILE A 39 -12.43 -9.18 0.72
CA ILE A 39 -11.53 -8.03 0.90
C ILE A 39 -12.20 -6.75 0.39
N MET A 40 -12.84 -6.80 -0.78
CA MET A 40 -13.57 -5.68 -1.35
C MET A 40 -14.70 -5.19 -0.42
N CYS A 41 -15.52 -6.11 0.11
CA CYS A 41 -16.60 -5.77 1.03
C CYS A 41 -16.07 -5.16 2.34
N VAL A 42 -15.05 -5.77 2.94
CA VAL A 42 -14.45 -5.28 4.19
C VAL A 42 -13.78 -3.92 3.98
N SER A 43 -13.03 -3.77 2.89
CA SER A 43 -12.37 -2.50 2.52
C SER A 43 -13.38 -1.39 2.31
N LEU A 44 -14.44 -1.65 1.51
CA LEU A 44 -15.47 -0.66 1.23
C LEU A 44 -16.19 -0.24 2.52
N PHE A 45 -16.67 -1.22 3.29
CA PHE A 45 -17.37 -0.96 4.55
C PHE A 45 -16.48 -0.22 5.55
N GLY A 46 -15.26 -0.70 5.77
CA GLY A 46 -14.30 -0.10 6.71
C GLY A 46 -13.97 1.34 6.34
N ASN A 47 -13.60 1.61 5.09
CA ASN A 47 -13.23 2.95 4.64
C ASN A 47 -14.43 3.92 4.68
N VAL A 48 -15.64 3.47 4.34
CA VAL A 48 -16.85 4.29 4.45
C VAL A 48 -17.18 4.62 5.92
N VAL A 49 -17.10 3.63 6.81
CA VAL A 49 -17.36 3.86 8.25
C VAL A 49 -16.37 4.88 8.81
N VAL A 50 -15.07 4.72 8.51
CA VAL A 50 -14.06 5.68 8.95
C VAL A 50 -14.36 7.08 8.40
N LEU A 51 -14.69 7.20 7.11
CA LEU A 51 -15.07 8.47 6.49
C LEU A 51 -16.28 9.12 7.19
N LEU A 52 -17.32 8.35 7.53
CA LEU A 52 -18.49 8.83 8.25
C LEU A 52 -18.15 9.32 9.66
N VAL A 53 -17.27 8.61 10.38
CA VAL A 53 -16.79 9.03 11.70
C VAL A 53 -16.09 10.38 11.61
N PHE A 54 -15.23 10.57 10.60
CA PHE A 54 -14.57 11.86 10.36
C PHE A 54 -15.55 12.99 10.06
N GLN A 55 -16.61 12.72 9.28
CA GLN A 55 -17.66 13.72 9.00
C GLN A 55 -18.46 14.10 10.25
N ARG A 56 -18.68 13.16 11.17
CA ARG A 56 -19.45 13.41 12.41
C ARG A 56 -18.66 14.11 13.51
N LYS A 57 -17.33 14.14 13.41
CA LYS A 57 -16.44 14.78 14.39
C LYS A 57 -15.55 15.83 13.72
N PRO A 58 -16.12 16.98 13.28
CA PRO A 58 -15.36 18.01 12.57
C PRO A 58 -14.24 18.65 13.40
N GLN A 59 -14.31 18.55 14.73
CA GLN A 59 -13.24 18.94 15.66
C GLN A 59 -11.93 18.17 15.43
N LEU A 60 -12.00 16.99 14.81
CA LEU A 60 -10.81 16.24 14.44
C LEU A 60 -10.16 16.81 13.17
N LEU A 61 -10.89 17.52 12.28
CA LEU A 61 -10.50 17.95 10.91
C LEU A 61 -9.36 18.99 10.82
N HIS A 62 -8.39 18.92 11.71
CA HIS A 62 -7.11 19.61 11.58
C HIS A 62 -6.28 19.04 10.40
N VAL A 63 -5.17 19.72 10.07
CA VAL A 63 -4.31 19.42 8.91
C VAL A 63 -3.91 17.94 8.79
N ALA A 64 -3.75 17.23 9.92
CA ALA A 64 -3.48 15.79 9.97
C ALA A 64 -4.58 14.93 9.30
N ASN A 65 -5.84 15.36 9.37
CA ASN A 65 -6.97 14.60 8.82
C ASN A 65 -7.09 14.66 7.31
N ARG A 66 -6.50 15.67 6.66
CA ARG A 66 -6.53 15.77 5.19
C ARG A 66 -5.80 14.60 4.54
N PHE A 67 -4.71 14.15 5.15
CA PHE A 67 -3.97 12.99 4.68
C PHE A 67 -4.74 11.68 4.94
N VAL A 68 -5.42 11.57 6.07
CA VAL A 68 -6.29 10.41 6.34
C VAL A 68 -7.41 10.33 5.31
N LEU A 69 -8.06 11.47 5.00
CA LEU A 69 -9.07 11.53 3.94
C LEU A 69 -8.50 11.18 2.56
N ASN A 70 -7.28 11.60 2.25
CA ASN A 70 -6.60 11.21 0.99
C ASN A 70 -6.35 9.69 0.93
N LEU A 71 -5.96 9.08 2.05
CA LEU A 71 -5.77 7.63 2.15
C LEU A 71 -7.10 6.89 1.91
N LEU A 72 -8.17 7.28 2.62
CA LEU A 72 -9.50 6.70 2.44
C LEU A 72 -9.99 6.84 0.99
N LEU A 73 -9.73 7.99 0.36
CA LEU A 73 -10.08 8.23 -1.04
C LEU A 73 -9.32 7.27 -1.98
N ALA A 74 -8.01 7.10 -1.78
CA ALA A 74 -7.22 6.17 -2.58
C ALA A 74 -7.70 4.71 -2.42
N ASP A 75 -8.00 4.29 -1.19
CA ASP A 75 -8.50 2.95 -0.90
C ASP A 75 -9.90 2.70 -1.50
N LEU A 76 -10.80 3.68 -1.43
CA LEU A 76 -12.11 3.61 -2.05
C LEU A 76 -12.01 3.54 -3.58
N LEU A 77 -11.13 4.35 -4.18
CA LEU A 77 -10.90 4.32 -5.63
C LEU A 77 -10.35 2.96 -6.06
N GLN A 78 -9.39 2.39 -5.34
CA GLN A 78 -8.89 1.03 -5.60
C GLN A 78 -10.00 -0.02 -5.48
N THR A 79 -10.81 0.07 -4.43
CA THR A 79 -11.86 -0.90 -4.14
C THR A 79 -12.99 -0.84 -5.18
N ILE A 80 -13.33 0.35 -5.68
CA ILE A 80 -14.44 0.54 -6.63
C ILE A 80 -13.98 0.33 -8.08
N LEU A 81 -12.78 0.82 -8.44
CA LEU A 81 -12.32 0.84 -9.82
C LEU A 81 -11.47 -0.38 -10.22
N VAL A 82 -10.83 -1.06 -9.27
CA VAL A 82 -9.89 -2.17 -9.58
C VAL A 82 -10.46 -3.52 -9.17
N MET A 83 -10.97 -3.65 -7.94
CA MET A 83 -11.40 -4.96 -7.41
C MET A 83 -12.52 -5.65 -8.23
N PRO A 84 -13.56 -4.96 -8.75
CA PRO A 84 -14.57 -5.61 -9.57
C PRO A 84 -14.01 -6.22 -10.85
N PHE A 85 -13.07 -5.52 -11.49
CA PHE A 85 -12.39 -6.02 -12.68
C PHE A 85 -11.39 -7.13 -12.34
N ALA A 86 -10.75 -7.08 -11.18
CA ALA A 86 -9.92 -8.19 -10.71
C ALA A 86 -10.76 -9.46 -10.54
N ILE A 87 -11.96 -9.37 -9.96
CA ILE A 87 -12.89 -10.51 -9.85
C ILE A 87 -13.28 -11.00 -11.25
N ALA A 88 -13.68 -10.11 -12.15
CA ALA A 88 -14.03 -10.48 -13.52
C ALA A 88 -12.88 -11.17 -14.27
N ALA A 89 -11.64 -10.74 -14.06
CA ALA A 89 -10.45 -11.35 -14.66
C ALA A 89 -10.19 -12.77 -14.12
N THR A 90 -10.53 -13.03 -12.85
CA THR A 90 -10.37 -14.37 -12.24
C THR A 90 -11.41 -15.40 -12.67
N VAL A 91 -12.54 -14.99 -13.27
CA VAL A 91 -13.59 -15.91 -13.70
C VAL A 91 -13.32 -16.36 -15.15
N PRO A 92 -13.11 -17.65 -15.41
CA PRO A 92 -12.88 -18.16 -16.76
C PRO A 92 -14.05 -17.82 -17.70
N GLY A 93 -13.76 -17.31 -18.89
CA GLY A 93 -14.76 -16.97 -19.91
C GLY A 93 -15.50 -15.64 -19.70
N VAL A 94 -15.29 -14.94 -18.57
CA VAL A 94 -15.90 -13.62 -18.27
C VAL A 94 -15.00 -12.46 -18.69
N TRP A 95 -13.74 -12.70 -19.05
CA TRP A 95 -12.81 -11.66 -19.50
C TRP A 95 -12.69 -11.56 -21.03
N PRO A 96 -13.55 -10.80 -21.73
CA PRO A 96 -13.41 -10.47 -23.14
C PRO A 96 -12.68 -9.13 -23.37
N LEU A 97 -12.09 -8.52 -22.34
CA LEU A 97 -11.64 -7.12 -22.40
C LEU A 97 -10.24 -7.00 -23.04
N ASP A 98 -10.12 -6.00 -23.91
CA ASP A 98 -8.95 -5.66 -24.72
C ASP A 98 -7.67 -5.56 -23.87
N ALA A 99 -6.51 -5.95 -24.42
CA ALA A 99 -5.23 -6.01 -23.70
C ALA A 99 -4.86 -4.66 -23.04
N ARG A 100 -5.28 -3.56 -23.65
CA ARG A 100 -5.12 -2.19 -23.13
C ARG A 100 -5.83 -1.96 -21.80
N LEU A 101 -7.00 -2.58 -21.59
CA LEU A 101 -7.72 -2.44 -20.33
C LEU A 101 -7.04 -3.23 -19.21
N CYS A 102 -6.56 -4.44 -19.51
CA CYS A 102 -5.74 -5.24 -18.60
C CYS A 102 -4.51 -4.46 -18.14
N GLN A 103 -3.80 -3.82 -19.08
CA GLN A 103 -2.67 -2.95 -18.79
C GLN A 103 -3.05 -1.74 -17.94
N ALA A 104 -4.14 -1.04 -18.29
CA ALA A 104 -4.62 0.13 -17.53
C ALA A 104 -5.00 -0.22 -16.09
N LEU A 105 -5.68 -1.36 -15.88
CA LEU A 105 -6.11 -1.79 -14.55
C LEU A 105 -4.93 -2.19 -13.66
N VAL A 106 -3.93 -2.86 -14.21
CA VAL A 106 -2.69 -3.15 -13.47
C VAL A 106 -1.97 -1.86 -13.09
N VAL A 107 -1.89 -0.88 -13.99
CA VAL A 107 -1.29 0.43 -13.67
C VAL A 107 -2.09 1.16 -12.60
N LEU A 108 -3.43 1.17 -12.69
CA LEU A 108 -4.31 1.77 -11.68
C LEU A 108 -4.18 1.09 -10.31
N MET A 109 -4.08 -0.24 -10.27
CA MET A 109 -3.82 -1.00 -9.05
C MET A 109 -2.54 -0.52 -8.36
N HIS A 110 -1.45 -0.41 -9.12
CA HIS A 110 -0.17 0.07 -8.58
C HIS A 110 -0.25 1.55 -8.18
N LEU A 111 -0.94 2.38 -8.97
CA LEU A 111 -1.10 3.80 -8.71
C LEU A 111 -1.77 4.07 -7.37
N PHE A 112 -2.92 3.42 -7.09
CA PHE A 112 -3.62 3.62 -5.82
C PHE A 112 -2.84 3.03 -4.63
N ALA A 113 -2.20 1.88 -4.80
CA ALA A 113 -1.34 1.30 -3.77
C ALA A 113 -0.18 2.22 -3.41
N PHE A 114 0.52 2.78 -4.40
CA PHE A 114 1.60 3.75 -4.16
C PHE A 114 1.07 5.07 -3.58
N ALA A 115 -0.12 5.52 -3.98
CA ALA A 115 -0.73 6.72 -3.40
C ALA A 115 -1.01 6.54 -1.91
N GLY A 116 -1.55 5.39 -1.51
CA GLY A 116 -1.77 5.05 -0.11
C GLY A 116 -0.45 5.01 0.69
N VAL A 117 0.56 4.31 0.16
CA VAL A 117 1.90 4.25 0.77
C VAL A 117 2.51 5.64 0.94
N ASN A 118 2.57 6.44 -0.12
CA ASN A 118 3.13 7.78 -0.10
C ASN A 118 2.37 8.69 0.87
N THR A 119 1.06 8.50 1.01
CA THR A 119 0.24 9.21 1.99
C THR A 119 0.62 8.83 3.42
N ILE A 120 0.77 7.54 3.73
CA ILE A 120 1.20 7.07 5.06
C ILE A 120 2.58 7.62 5.44
N ILE A 121 3.48 7.71 4.47
CA ILE A 121 4.81 8.30 4.63
C ILE A 121 4.69 9.78 5.04
N VAL A 122 3.90 10.55 4.29
CA VAL A 122 3.66 11.97 4.59
C VAL A 122 3.01 12.15 5.96
N VAL A 123 2.01 11.34 6.31
CA VAL A 123 1.39 11.33 7.65
C VAL A 123 2.44 11.12 8.73
N SER A 124 3.35 10.16 8.52
CA SER A 124 4.36 9.83 9.53
C SER A 124 5.39 10.94 9.71
N VAL A 125 5.84 11.58 8.61
CA VAL A 125 6.73 12.74 8.64
C VAL A 125 6.04 13.94 9.30
N ASP A 126 4.78 14.18 8.97
CA ASP A 126 3.94 15.21 9.58
C ASP A 126 3.88 15.05 11.11
N ARG A 127 3.59 13.84 11.59
CA ARG A 127 3.59 13.52 13.02
C ARG A 127 4.96 13.71 13.66
N TYR A 128 6.04 13.31 12.97
CA TYR A 128 7.39 13.53 13.47
C TYR A 128 7.72 15.02 13.66
N LEU A 129 7.39 15.87 12.68
CA LEU A 129 7.64 17.30 12.76
C LEU A 129 6.80 17.97 13.85
N ALA A 130 5.54 17.55 14.01
CA ALA A 130 4.68 18.04 15.08
C ALA A 130 5.24 17.73 16.48
N ILE A 131 5.84 16.55 16.64
CA ILE A 131 6.41 16.09 17.91
C ILE A 131 7.72 16.80 18.25
N ILE A 132 8.63 16.94 17.29
CA ILE A 132 9.97 17.51 17.54
C ILE A 132 9.97 19.04 17.61
N HIS A 133 9.04 19.70 16.91
CA HIS A 133 8.98 21.16 16.82
C HIS A 133 7.60 21.72 17.18
N PRO A 134 7.09 21.49 18.41
CA PRO A 134 5.71 21.81 18.77
C PRO A 134 5.35 23.30 18.66
N LEU A 135 6.32 24.22 18.86
CA LEU A 135 6.10 25.67 18.78
C LEU A 135 6.19 26.23 17.35
N SER A 136 6.99 25.61 16.50
CA SER A 136 7.21 26.07 15.12
C SER A 136 6.36 25.32 14.08
N TYR A 137 5.82 24.16 14.43
CA TYR A 137 5.02 23.33 13.54
C TYR A 137 3.70 24.00 13.11
N PRO A 138 2.90 24.63 14.00
CA PRO A 138 1.63 25.26 13.61
C PRO A 138 1.82 26.40 12.59
N THR A 139 2.95 27.12 12.67
CA THR A 139 3.30 28.20 11.74
C THR A 139 3.93 27.72 10.43
N ARG A 140 4.54 26.52 10.42
CA ARG A 140 5.12 25.91 9.22
C ARG A 140 4.13 25.08 8.41
N MET A 141 3.19 24.42 9.08
CA MET A 141 2.22 23.51 8.46
C MET A 141 0.97 24.26 8.00
N THR A 142 1.08 24.92 6.84
CA THR A 142 -0.02 25.67 6.23
C THR A 142 -0.95 24.76 5.42
N PRO A 143 -2.23 25.13 5.21
CA PRO A 143 -3.14 24.37 4.36
C PRO A 143 -2.61 24.21 2.92
N HIS A 144 -1.90 25.21 2.39
CA HIS A 144 -1.26 25.13 1.08
C HIS A 144 -0.17 24.07 1.02
N LEU A 145 0.68 23.99 2.05
CA LEU A 145 1.70 22.95 2.13
C LEU A 145 1.06 21.55 2.18
N GLY A 146 0.00 21.38 2.96
CA GLY A 146 -0.76 20.12 3.03
C GLY A 146 -1.30 19.68 1.67
N THR A 147 -1.93 20.59 0.92
CA THR A 147 -2.41 20.30 -0.44
C THR A 147 -1.26 19.96 -1.39
N ASN A 148 -0.15 20.70 -1.32
CA ASN A 148 1.03 20.41 -2.15
C ASN A 148 1.59 19.01 -1.86
N LEU A 149 1.67 18.61 -0.59
CA LEU A 149 2.12 17.28 -0.21
C LEU A 149 1.19 16.19 -0.78
N ILE A 150 -0.12 16.37 -0.71
CA ILE A 150 -1.09 15.45 -1.34
C ILE A 150 -0.83 15.36 -2.85
N ILE A 151 -0.70 16.48 -3.55
CA ILE A 151 -0.40 16.49 -4.99
C ILE A 151 0.91 15.74 -5.26
N CYS A 152 1.96 15.97 -4.47
CA CYS A 152 3.22 15.24 -4.59
C CYS A 152 3.03 13.72 -4.43
N THR A 153 2.18 13.25 -3.49
CA THR A 153 1.92 11.81 -3.36
C THR A 153 1.30 11.22 -4.62
N TRP A 154 0.34 11.91 -5.25
CA TRP A 154 -0.28 11.44 -6.49
C TRP A 154 0.69 11.45 -7.68
N VAL A 155 1.49 12.51 -7.82
CA VAL A 155 2.49 12.63 -8.89
C VAL A 155 3.55 11.54 -8.77
N LEU A 156 4.10 11.31 -7.56
CA LEU A 156 5.08 10.25 -7.34
C LEU A 156 4.49 8.87 -7.65
N SER A 157 3.25 8.62 -7.23
CA SER A 157 2.56 7.35 -7.47
C SER A 157 2.30 7.10 -8.96
N PHE A 158 1.98 8.16 -9.72
CA PHE A 158 1.87 8.08 -11.17
C PHE A 158 3.21 7.75 -11.84
N LEU A 159 4.29 8.42 -11.44
CA LEU A 159 5.62 8.14 -11.97
C LEU A 159 6.08 6.71 -11.64
N GLN A 160 5.72 6.17 -10.48
CA GLN A 160 6.06 4.80 -10.07
C GLN A 160 5.23 3.73 -10.79
N SER A 161 3.97 4.02 -11.15
CA SER A 161 3.04 3.03 -11.72
C SER A 161 3.03 2.99 -13.25
N THR A 162 3.41 4.07 -13.92
CA THR A 162 3.38 4.19 -15.39
C THR A 162 4.59 3.65 -16.20
N PRO A 163 5.74 3.19 -15.62
CA PRO A 163 6.83 2.63 -16.44
C PRO A 163 6.39 1.57 -17.47
N PRO A 164 5.46 0.63 -17.16
CA PRO A 164 4.95 -0.33 -18.13
C PRO A 164 4.23 0.28 -19.34
N LEU A 165 3.74 1.54 -19.25
CA LEU A 165 3.06 2.22 -20.37
C LEU A 165 4.04 2.77 -21.41
N TYR A 166 5.28 3.07 -21.03
CA TYR A 166 6.31 3.63 -21.92
C TYR A 166 7.12 2.56 -22.66
N GLY A 167 6.61 1.31 -22.71
CA GLY A 167 7.33 0.16 -23.27
C GLY A 167 8.37 -0.46 -22.33
N TRP A 168 8.46 0.02 -21.09
CA TRP A 168 9.32 -0.54 -20.05
C TRP A 168 8.55 -1.55 -19.20
N GLY A 169 8.22 -2.68 -19.81
CA GLY A 169 7.37 -3.72 -19.22
C GLY A 169 6.38 -4.27 -20.25
N ALA A 170 6.02 -5.53 -20.16
CA ALA A 170 4.90 -6.12 -20.89
C ALA A 170 3.89 -6.54 -19.83
N ILE A 171 2.63 -6.10 -19.97
CA ILE A 171 1.54 -6.60 -19.15
C ILE A 171 0.69 -7.46 -20.07
N ASP A 172 0.51 -8.72 -19.68
CA ASP A 172 -0.31 -9.66 -20.44
C ASP A 172 -1.19 -10.45 -19.47
N PHE A 173 -2.24 -11.03 -20.03
CA PHE A 173 -3.15 -11.88 -19.29
C PHE A 173 -2.50 -13.26 -19.11
N ASP A 174 -2.09 -13.56 -17.87
CA ASP A 174 -1.62 -14.88 -17.50
C ASP A 174 -2.80 -15.85 -17.48
N ARG A 175 -2.89 -16.68 -18.53
CA ARG A 175 -3.92 -17.70 -18.68
C ARG A 175 -3.85 -18.82 -17.63
N HIS A 176 -2.68 -19.09 -17.06
CA HIS A 176 -2.53 -20.11 -16.02
C HIS A 176 -3.10 -19.62 -14.69
N HIS A 177 -2.85 -18.35 -14.35
CA HIS A 177 -3.33 -17.78 -13.10
C HIS A 177 -4.66 -17.03 -13.22
N SER A 178 -5.19 -16.87 -14.45
CA SER A 178 -6.38 -16.08 -14.77
C SER A 178 -6.30 -14.67 -14.17
N VAL A 179 -5.15 -14.01 -14.38
CA VAL A 179 -4.89 -12.66 -13.86
C VAL A 179 -4.09 -11.84 -14.88
N CYS A 180 -4.33 -10.54 -14.89
CA CYS A 180 -3.47 -9.58 -15.56
C CYS A 180 -2.18 -9.40 -14.77
N SER A 181 -1.03 -9.74 -15.33
CA SER A 181 0.26 -9.61 -14.64
C SER A 181 1.36 -9.11 -15.57
N VAL A 182 2.43 -8.58 -14.98
CA VAL A 182 3.65 -8.23 -15.72
C VAL A 182 4.30 -9.51 -16.23
N VAL A 183 4.67 -9.54 -17.52
CA VAL A 183 5.35 -10.65 -18.19
C VAL A 183 6.86 -10.55 -17.95
N TRP A 184 7.41 -11.57 -17.32
CA TRP A 184 8.81 -11.60 -16.86
C TRP A 184 9.77 -12.35 -17.81
N SER A 185 9.32 -12.75 -19.00
CA SER A 185 9.96 -13.84 -19.78
C SER A 185 10.78 -13.44 -21.02
N SER A 186 11.03 -12.15 -21.28
CA SER A 186 11.67 -11.72 -22.55
C SER A 186 13.21 -11.79 -22.57
N SER A 187 13.92 -11.41 -21.49
CA SER A 187 15.39 -11.57 -21.37
C SER A 187 15.87 -11.31 -19.93
N LEU A 188 16.98 -11.93 -19.50
CA LEU A 188 17.50 -11.78 -18.12
C LEU A 188 17.79 -10.32 -17.74
N SER A 189 18.34 -9.51 -18.65
CA SER A 189 18.62 -8.10 -18.37
C SER A 189 17.34 -7.27 -18.25
N TYR A 190 16.35 -7.53 -19.11
CA TYR A 190 15.04 -6.90 -19.05
C TYR A 190 14.32 -7.28 -17.75
N SER A 191 14.28 -8.55 -17.38
CA SER A 191 13.62 -9.01 -16.15
C SER A 191 14.33 -8.50 -14.90
N ALA A 192 15.67 -8.37 -14.92
CA ALA A 192 16.44 -7.79 -13.82
C ALA A 192 16.17 -6.28 -13.66
N VAL A 193 16.15 -5.51 -14.76
CA VAL A 193 15.81 -4.08 -14.72
C VAL A 193 14.36 -3.88 -14.29
N VAL A 194 13.42 -4.64 -14.86
CA VAL A 194 11.99 -4.59 -14.52
C VAL A 194 11.75 -4.97 -13.06
N SER A 195 12.42 -6.01 -12.54
CA SER A 195 12.37 -6.37 -11.12
C SER A 195 12.95 -5.27 -10.23
N THR A 196 14.08 -4.68 -10.64
CA THR A 196 14.70 -3.57 -9.90
C THR A 196 13.77 -2.37 -9.78
N PHE A 197 13.13 -1.94 -10.86
CA PHE A 197 12.27 -0.77 -10.83
C PHE A 197 10.86 -1.05 -10.30
N SER A 198 10.29 -2.25 -10.52
CA SER A 198 8.93 -2.58 -10.10
C SER A 198 8.84 -3.16 -8.69
N PHE A 199 9.94 -3.74 -8.18
CA PHE A 199 9.98 -4.36 -6.86
C PHE A 199 10.97 -3.64 -5.94
N TRP A 200 12.24 -3.50 -6.35
CA TRP A 200 13.27 -2.96 -5.47
C TRP A 200 13.14 -1.46 -5.23
N LEU A 201 12.77 -0.67 -6.23
CA LEU A 201 12.56 0.77 -6.06
C LEU A 201 11.39 1.05 -5.09
N PRO A 202 10.20 0.42 -5.22
CA PRO A 202 9.16 0.50 -4.18
C PRO A 202 9.62 0.05 -2.80
N VAL A 203 10.38 -1.05 -2.72
CA VAL A 203 10.90 -1.58 -1.44
C VAL A 203 11.91 -0.63 -0.79
N LEU A 204 12.82 -0.02 -1.56
CA LEU A 204 13.81 0.93 -1.05
C LEU A 204 13.14 2.22 -0.55
N ILE A 205 12.12 2.70 -1.26
CA ILE A 205 11.32 3.85 -0.81
C ILE A 205 10.59 3.50 0.50
N MET A 206 9.92 2.34 0.56
CA MET A 206 9.27 1.84 1.77
C MET A 206 10.26 1.72 2.95
N LEU A 207 11.41 1.09 2.74
CA LEU A 207 12.44 0.89 3.77
C LEU A 207 13.03 2.21 4.26
N GLY A 208 13.37 3.12 3.34
CA GLY A 208 13.89 4.44 3.69
C GLY A 208 12.89 5.24 4.52
N CYS A 209 11.62 5.18 4.15
CA CYS A 209 10.57 5.86 4.88
C CYS A 209 10.27 5.22 6.24
N TYR A 210 10.12 3.89 6.32
CA TYR A 210 9.95 3.20 7.60
C TYR A 210 11.14 3.43 8.53
N TRP A 211 12.37 3.50 8.00
CA TRP A 211 13.55 3.83 8.78
C TRP A 211 13.50 5.25 9.35
N MET A 212 13.02 6.23 8.57
CA MET A 212 12.78 7.59 9.04
C MET A 212 11.73 7.64 10.16
N VAL A 213 10.64 6.89 10.02
CA VAL A 213 9.59 6.76 11.06
C VAL A 213 10.11 6.06 12.32
N PHE A 214 10.88 4.99 12.17
CA PHE A 214 11.43 4.24 13.29
C PHE A 214 12.47 5.06 14.07
N ARG A 215 13.33 5.80 13.36
CA ARG A 215 14.30 6.72 13.96
C ARG A 215 13.59 7.84 14.73
N ALA A 216 12.49 8.36 14.20
CA ALA A 216 11.63 9.31 14.86
C ALA A 216 11.05 8.76 16.17
N ALA A 217 10.43 7.57 16.14
CA ALA A 217 9.83 6.93 17.31
C ALA A 217 10.87 6.59 18.39
N ARG A 218 12.06 6.11 18.00
CA ARG A 218 13.16 5.79 18.93
C ARG A 218 13.74 7.01 19.63
N ARG A 219 13.67 8.20 19.03
CA ARG A 219 14.07 9.46 19.69
C ARG A 219 13.10 9.84 20.82
N GLN A 220 11.80 9.57 20.65
CA GLN A 220 10.78 9.78 21.68
C GLN A 220 11.00 8.86 22.91
N ASN A 221 11.27 7.57 22.68
CA ASN A 221 11.51 6.59 23.75
C ASN A 221 12.84 6.79 24.50
N ARG A 222 13.73 7.65 23.99
CA ARG A 222 14.98 8.05 24.65
C ARG A 222 14.84 9.28 25.52
N ILE A 223 13.65 9.88 25.60
CA ILE A 223 13.30 10.91 26.59
C ILE A 223 12.60 10.15 27.72
N PRO A 224 13.28 9.82 28.84
CA PRO A 224 12.60 9.28 30.00
C PRO A 224 11.61 10.32 30.50
N CYS A 225 10.34 9.97 30.61
CA CYS A 225 9.44 10.70 31.49
C CYS A 225 9.96 10.46 32.90
N SER A 226 10.67 11.43 33.48
CA SER A 226 10.88 11.49 34.93
C SER A 226 9.50 11.68 35.56
N SER A 227 8.89 10.59 36.00
CA SER A 227 7.69 10.63 36.84
C SER A 227 8.09 11.23 38.19
N GLU A 228 7.83 12.52 38.38
CA GLU A 228 7.83 13.10 39.73
C GLU A 228 6.46 13.74 40.00
N ALA A 229 5.58 12.92 40.57
CA ALA A 229 4.32 13.25 41.21
C ALA A 229 4.05 12.03 42.12
N GLN A 230 3.98 12.07 43.45
CA GLN A 230 3.43 13.03 44.38
C GLN A 230 4.00 12.75 45.78
N THR A 231 4.39 13.79 46.52
CA THR A 231 3.80 14.15 47.84
C THR A 231 4.53 15.39 48.38
N LEU A 232 3.83 16.53 48.42
CA LEU A 232 4.16 17.66 49.30
C LEU A 232 2.99 17.82 50.30
N PRO A 233 3.20 18.36 51.52
CA PRO A 233 3.37 19.81 51.65
C PRO A 233 4.32 20.30 52.76
N LEU A 234 5.08 21.39 52.50
CA LEU A 234 5.22 22.65 53.28
C LEU A 234 6.42 23.49 52.78
N PRO A 235 6.48 24.80 53.08
CA PRO A 235 6.97 25.84 52.16
C PRO A 235 8.41 26.29 52.41
N LEU A 236 8.90 27.13 51.48
CA LEU A 236 10.19 27.85 51.42
C LEU A 236 11.28 27.15 50.60
N GLN A 237 11.40 27.55 49.33
CA GLN A 237 12.58 28.18 48.74
C GLN A 237 12.39 28.18 47.21
N GLY A 238 12.48 29.35 46.58
CA GLY A 238 12.19 29.52 45.16
C GLY A 238 13.09 28.72 44.22
N SER A 239 12.53 28.30 43.09
CA SER A 239 13.05 28.51 41.73
C SER A 239 12.15 27.81 40.72
N SER A 240 11.99 28.46 39.57
CA SER A 240 11.14 28.13 38.43
C SER A 240 11.14 26.67 37.98
N CYS A 241 9.94 26.16 37.65
CA CYS A 241 9.72 25.32 36.49
C CYS A 241 8.29 25.56 35.98
N SER A 242 8.18 26.44 34.97
CA SER A 242 6.94 26.80 34.31
C SER A 242 6.93 26.13 32.93
N PHE A 243 6.36 24.92 32.81
CA PHE A 243 5.98 24.36 31.50
C PHE A 243 5.10 23.09 31.63
N CYS A 244 3.86 23.23 32.10
CA CYS A 244 2.77 22.30 31.76
C CYS A 244 1.45 22.84 32.32
N ASP A 245 0.90 23.87 31.68
CA ASP A 245 -0.54 24.00 31.54
C ASP A 245 -0.83 25.21 30.66
N HIS A 246 -1.26 24.95 29.44
CA HIS A 246 -2.28 25.80 28.85
C HIS A 246 -3.00 25.01 27.76
N GLY A 247 -4.16 24.47 28.16
CA GLY A 247 -5.28 24.34 27.25
C GLY A 247 -5.54 25.70 26.61
N PHE A 248 -5.53 25.74 25.28
CA PHE A 248 -5.92 26.93 24.55
C PHE A 248 -7.44 27.03 24.50
N ILE A 249 -7.92 27.84 25.43
CA ILE A 249 -9.13 28.65 25.34
C ILE A 249 -9.01 29.54 24.08
N TYR A 250 -10.06 29.56 23.25
CA TYR A 250 -10.26 30.51 22.15
C TYR A 250 -10.42 31.95 22.68
N PRO A 251 -9.86 33.00 22.04
CA PRO A 251 -10.38 34.35 22.18
C PRO A 251 -11.36 34.70 21.04
N GLN A 252 -12.34 35.52 21.43
CA GLN A 252 -13.36 36.29 20.72
C GLN A 252 -13.15 36.51 19.21
#